data_AF-A0ABD3ZZH3-F1
#
_entry.id   AF-A0ABD3ZZH3-F1
#
_cell.length_a   1.000
_cell.length_b   1.000
_cell.length_c   1.000
_cell.angle_alpha   90.00
_cell.angle_beta   90.00
_cell.angle_gamma   90.00
#
_symmetry.space_group_name_H-M   'P 1'
#
loop_
_entity.id
_entity.type
_entity.pdbx_description
1 polymer ?
#
loop_
_entity_poly.entity_id
_entity_poly.type
_entity_poly.pdbx_seq_one_letter_code
_entity_poly.pdbx_strand_id
1 'polypeptide(L)'
;MAKAKYAEWITEDGLKKIEHWARDGLTEEDIAHNMGIKRQTLYEWKKKHPDIDDALKRGKAVIDLKVENALLKRALGYQYNEDTYEWVQNMNGESELKITKRVVKEVQPDTGAAIFWLKNRQPNVWRKESEIKDNQTKAQTNKIKADTELTKERTKLLKGVKKDTGLLDALVDVMKGNNEQ
;
A
#
# COMPACT_ATOMS: atom_id res chain seq x y z
N MET A 1 38.87 -7.51 -19.44
CA MET A 1 37.43 -7.31 -19.73
C MET A 1 36.72 -7.06 -18.41
N ALA A 2 35.99 -5.95 -18.26
CA ALA A 2 35.19 -5.71 -17.08
C ALA A 2 34.07 -6.76 -17.03
N LYS A 3 34.07 -7.64 -16.03
CA LYS A 3 32.94 -8.54 -15.78
C LYS A 3 31.71 -7.68 -15.52
N ALA A 4 30.60 -8.00 -16.18
CA ALA A 4 29.37 -7.28 -15.94
C ALA A 4 28.95 -7.47 -14.47
N LYS A 5 28.57 -6.38 -13.78
CA LYS A 5 28.29 -6.37 -12.34
C LYS A 5 27.25 -7.43 -11.91
N TYR A 6 26.34 -7.84 -12.79
CA TYR A 6 25.33 -8.87 -12.48
C TYR A 6 25.92 -10.26 -12.25
N ALA A 7 27.12 -10.55 -12.76
CA ALA A 7 27.71 -11.88 -12.71
C ALA A 7 27.97 -12.38 -11.28
N GLU A 8 28.18 -11.46 -10.32
CA GLU A 8 28.31 -11.80 -8.89
C GLU A 8 26.96 -12.16 -8.27
N TRP A 9 25.88 -11.54 -8.75
CA TRP A 9 24.54 -11.63 -8.17
C TRP A 9 23.70 -12.79 -8.70
N ILE A 10 24.12 -13.41 -9.80
CA ILE A 10 23.56 -14.67 -10.32
C ILE A 10 24.22 -15.91 -9.69
N THR A 11 25.28 -15.72 -8.90
CA THR A 11 25.89 -16.83 -8.16
C THR A 11 24.99 -17.26 -7.00
N GLU A 12 25.16 -18.50 -6.53
CA GLU A 12 24.38 -19.02 -5.40
C GLU A 12 24.47 -18.11 -4.15
N ASP A 13 25.65 -17.60 -3.84
CA ASP A 13 25.87 -16.70 -2.71
C ASP A 13 25.22 -15.33 -2.93
N GLY A 14 25.30 -14.80 -4.16
CA GLY A 14 24.64 -13.56 -4.55
C GLY A 14 23.12 -13.64 -4.41
N LEU A 15 22.53 -14.73 -4.91
CA LEU A 15 21.10 -15.01 -4.81
C LEU A 15 20.65 -15.17 -3.36
N LYS A 16 21.44 -15.87 -2.53
CA LYS A 16 21.16 -16.00 -1.09
C LYS A 16 21.16 -14.66 -0.37
N LYS A 17 22.10 -13.75 -0.68
CA LYS A 17 22.11 -12.38 -0.11
C LYS A 17 20.86 -11.61 -0.49
N ILE A 18 20.47 -11.66 -1.76
CA ILE A 18 19.26 -10.98 -2.27
C ILE A 18 18.00 -11.53 -1.58
N GLU A 19 17.89 -12.85 -1.48
CA GLU A 19 16.78 -13.51 -0.79
C GLU A 19 16.74 -13.14 0.69
N HIS A 20 17.91 -13.08 1.37
CA HIS A 20 18.01 -12.67 2.76
C HIS A 20 17.52 -11.24 2.97
N TRP A 21 17.99 -10.29 2.16
CA TRP A 21 17.54 -8.89 2.26
C TRP A 21 16.04 -8.74 2.00
N ALA A 22 15.50 -9.45 1.00
CA ALA A 22 14.07 -9.48 0.75
C ALA A 22 13.29 -10.08 1.93
N ARG A 23 13.83 -11.12 2.58
CA ARG A 23 13.25 -11.73 3.79
C ARG A 23 13.34 -10.84 5.02
N ASP A 24 14.27 -9.89 5.06
CA ASP A 24 14.36 -8.90 6.13
C ASP A 24 13.42 -7.70 5.89
N GLY A 25 12.73 -7.67 4.75
CA GLY A 25 11.75 -6.64 4.40
C GLY A 25 12.34 -5.41 3.72
N LEU A 26 13.58 -5.49 3.22
CA LEU A 26 14.20 -4.38 2.48
C LEU A 26 13.45 -4.11 1.16
N THR A 27 13.34 -2.84 0.78
CA THR A 27 12.74 -2.47 -0.50
C THR A 27 13.69 -2.78 -1.65
N GLU A 28 13.17 -2.89 -2.88
CA GLU A 28 14.03 -3.09 -4.06
C GLU A 28 14.99 -1.92 -4.29
N GLU A 29 14.70 -0.72 -3.78
CA GLU A 29 15.62 0.44 -3.81
C GLU A 29 16.79 0.20 -2.84
N ASP A 30 16.52 -0.26 -1.62
CA ASP A 30 17.56 -0.56 -0.62
C ASP A 30 18.45 -1.73 -1.08
N ILE A 31 17.84 -2.77 -1.66
CA ILE A 31 18.56 -3.92 -2.23
C ILE A 31 19.46 -3.45 -3.39
N ALA A 32 18.95 -2.61 -4.28
CA ALA A 32 19.76 -2.04 -5.36
C ALA A 32 20.93 -1.20 -4.82
N HIS A 33 20.69 -0.41 -3.77
CA HIS A 33 21.72 0.36 -3.08
C HIS A 33 22.82 -0.56 -2.50
N ASN A 34 22.44 -1.63 -1.79
CA ASN A 34 23.38 -2.61 -1.23
C ASN A 34 24.20 -3.33 -2.32
N MET A 35 23.63 -3.51 -3.51
CA MET A 35 24.31 -4.09 -4.66
C MET A 35 25.21 -3.08 -5.41
N GLY A 36 25.22 -1.81 -5.02
CA GLY A 36 25.99 -0.75 -5.67
C GLY A 36 25.47 -0.41 -7.08
N ILE A 37 24.16 -0.55 -7.31
CA ILE A 37 23.48 -0.25 -8.57
C ILE A 37 22.28 0.68 -8.35
N LYS A 38 21.75 1.26 -9.43
CA LYS A 38 20.50 2.03 -9.38
C LYS A 38 19.32 1.07 -9.42
N ARG A 39 18.18 1.43 -8.81
CA ARG A 39 16.95 0.61 -8.87
C ARG A 39 16.53 0.24 -10.30
N GLN A 40 16.68 1.16 -11.26
CA GLN A 40 16.37 0.88 -12.66
C GLN A 40 17.23 -0.27 -13.23
N THR A 41 18.51 -0.34 -12.85
CA THR A 41 19.40 -1.43 -13.23
C THR A 41 18.94 -2.76 -12.63
N LEU A 42 18.48 -2.76 -11.38
CA LEU A 42 17.92 -3.96 -10.75
C LEU A 42 16.66 -4.45 -11.51
N TYR A 43 15.77 -3.55 -11.95
CA TYR A 43 14.62 -3.94 -12.78
C TYR A 43 15.02 -4.58 -14.11
N GLU A 44 16.04 -4.05 -14.77
CA GLU A 44 16.57 -4.65 -16.00
C GLU A 44 17.18 -6.02 -15.73
N TRP A 45 17.87 -6.20 -14.61
CA TRP A 45 18.46 -7.49 -14.24
C TRP A 45 17.40 -8.54 -13.92
N LYS A 46 16.33 -8.18 -13.21
CA LYS A 46 15.18 -9.07 -12.98
C LYS A 46 14.57 -9.60 -14.28
N LYS A 47 14.50 -8.74 -15.32
CA LYS A 47 13.98 -9.14 -16.64
C LYS A 47 14.93 -10.06 -17.40
N LYS A 48 16.24 -9.85 -17.26
CA LYS A 48 17.27 -10.59 -18.00
C LYS A 48 17.73 -11.88 -17.29
N HIS A 49 17.58 -11.93 -15.97
CA HIS A 49 18.03 -13.01 -15.09
C HIS A 49 16.90 -13.41 -14.15
N PRO A 50 16.05 -14.39 -14.55
CA PRO A 50 14.93 -14.85 -13.74
C PRO A 50 15.32 -15.30 -12.33
N ASP A 51 16.52 -15.86 -12.15
CA ASP A 51 17.01 -16.33 -10.84
C ASP A 51 17.02 -15.21 -9.78
N ILE A 52 17.37 -13.98 -10.18
CA ILE A 52 17.35 -12.80 -9.30
C ILE A 52 15.92 -12.44 -8.90
N ASP A 53 14.99 -12.48 -9.86
CA ASP A 53 13.57 -12.20 -9.62
C ASP A 53 12.94 -13.27 -8.71
N ASP A 54 13.28 -14.54 -8.92
CA ASP A 54 12.81 -15.66 -8.11
C ASP A 54 13.37 -15.61 -6.68
N ALA A 55 14.65 -15.25 -6.49
CA ALA A 55 15.23 -15.02 -5.17
C ALA A 55 14.50 -13.91 -4.41
N LEU A 56 14.19 -12.78 -5.08
CA LEU A 56 13.41 -11.68 -4.49
C LEU A 56 12.00 -12.13 -4.11
N LYS A 57 11.31 -12.87 -4.98
CA LYS A 57 9.95 -13.38 -4.72
C LYS A 57 9.92 -14.36 -3.54
N ARG A 58 10.86 -15.30 -3.48
CA ARG A 58 10.98 -16.26 -2.36
C ARG A 58 11.20 -15.55 -1.03
N GLY A 59 12.09 -14.56 -0.99
CA GLY A 59 12.34 -13.77 0.22
C GLY A 59 11.10 -12.98 0.67
N LYS A 60 10.40 -12.33 -0.27
CA LYS A 60 9.18 -11.54 0.01
C LYS A 60 8.02 -12.39 0.54
N ALA A 61 7.83 -13.59 -0.01
CA ALA A 61 6.76 -14.50 0.41
C ALA A 61 6.79 -14.81 1.92
N VAL A 62 7.98 -14.86 2.53
CA VAL A 62 8.14 -15.09 3.98
C VAL A 62 7.66 -13.89 4.79
N ILE A 63 7.96 -12.66 4.33
CA ILE A 63 7.48 -11.44 4.99
C ILE A 63 5.98 -11.28 4.81
N ASP A 64 5.48 -11.50 3.60
CA ASP A 64 4.05 -11.44 3.30
C ASP A 64 3.28 -12.41 4.22
N LEU A 65 3.76 -13.64 4.37
CA LEU A 65 3.17 -14.62 5.30
C LEU A 65 3.21 -14.18 6.77
N LYS A 66 4.28 -13.51 7.22
CA LYS A 66 4.35 -12.96 8.59
C LYS A 66 3.32 -11.86 8.79
N VAL A 67 3.16 -10.97 7.81
CA VAL A 67 2.15 -9.91 7.83
C VAL A 67 0.75 -10.50 7.83
N GLU A 68 0.48 -11.51 7.00
CA GLU A 68 -0.80 -12.23 6.98
C GLU A 68 -1.10 -12.88 8.34
N ASN A 69 -0.13 -13.54 8.96
CA ASN A 69 -0.30 -14.14 10.28
C ASN A 69 -0.55 -13.09 11.37
N ALA A 70 0.14 -11.95 11.33
CA ALA A 70 -0.09 -10.84 12.25
C ALA A 70 -1.48 -10.23 12.06
N LEU A 71 -1.90 -10.04 10.81
CA LEU A 71 -3.22 -9.56 10.46
C LEU A 71 -4.31 -10.53 10.93
N LEU A 72 -4.11 -11.84 10.75
CA LEU A 72 -5.02 -12.87 11.23
C LEU A 72 -5.15 -12.83 12.75
N LYS A 73 -4.04 -12.75 13.49
CA LYS A 73 -4.07 -12.59 14.96
C LYS A 73 -4.84 -11.34 15.38
N ARG A 74 -4.64 -10.22 14.68
CA ARG A 74 -5.37 -8.97 14.93
C ARG A 74 -6.88 -9.13 14.63
N ALA A 75 -7.22 -9.81 13.53
CA ALA A 75 -8.60 -10.05 13.11
C ALA A 75 -9.36 -10.98 14.07
N LEU A 76 -8.69 -11.96 14.67
CA LEU A 76 -9.29 -12.91 15.62
C LEU A 76 -9.27 -12.41 17.07
N GLY A 77 -8.43 -11.42 17.38
CA GLY A 77 -8.06 -11.10 18.75
C GLY A 77 -7.06 -12.11 19.31
N TYR A 78 -6.30 -11.69 20.33
CA TYR A 78 -5.33 -12.56 20.99
C TYR A 78 -5.06 -12.10 22.41
N GLN A 79 -4.62 -13.01 23.26
CA GLN A 79 -4.16 -12.70 24.61
C GLN A 79 -2.63 -12.69 24.66
N TYR A 80 -2.06 -11.81 25.47
CA TYR A 80 -0.62 -11.78 25.73
C TYR A 80 -0.34 -11.45 27.19
N ASN A 81 0.78 -11.96 27.70
CA ASN A 81 1.25 -11.66 29.04
C ASN A 81 2.11 -10.39 29.00
N GLU A 82 1.78 -9.44 29.85
CA GLU A 82 2.64 -8.32 30.17
C GLU A 82 3.30 -8.59 31.52
N ASP A 83 4.60 -8.90 31.47
CA ASP A 83 5.43 -9.11 32.65
C ASP A 83 6.10 -7.79 33.03
N THR A 84 5.83 -7.31 34.25
CA THR A 84 6.50 -6.14 34.81
C THR A 84 7.68 -6.61 35.65
N TYR A 85 8.86 -6.08 35.32
CA TYR A 85 10.11 -6.40 35.98
C TYR A 85 10.49 -5.28 36.94
N GLU A 86 10.81 -5.61 38.18
CA GLU A 86 11.34 -4.66 39.15
C GLU A 86 12.64 -5.21 39.73
N TRP A 87 13.55 -4.29 40.05
CA TRP A 87 14.77 -4.62 40.77
C TRP A 87 14.43 -4.85 42.23
N VAL A 88 14.63 -6.08 42.69
CA VAL A 88 14.45 -6.44 44.10
C VAL A 88 15.82 -6.62 44.71
N GLN A 89 16.09 -5.91 45.81
CA GLN A 89 17.31 -6.16 46.58
C GLN A 89 17.19 -7.49 47.31
N ASN A 90 18.11 -8.40 47.04
CA ASN A 90 18.25 -9.63 47.78
C ASN A 90 18.90 -9.34 49.15
N MET A 91 18.79 -10.29 50.08
CA MET A 91 19.36 -10.18 51.44
C MET A 91 20.88 -9.91 51.44
N ASN A 92 21.56 -10.15 50.33
CA ASN A 92 22.99 -9.95 50.15
C ASN A 92 23.35 -8.54 49.63
N GLY A 93 22.38 -7.64 49.45
CA GLY A 93 22.59 -6.28 48.94
C GLY A 93 22.69 -6.16 47.41
N GLU A 94 22.67 -7.29 46.70
CA GLU A 94 22.64 -7.34 45.24
C GLU A 94 21.21 -7.18 44.71
N SER A 95 21.04 -6.36 43.68
CA SER A 95 19.74 -6.18 43.00
C SER A 95 19.57 -7.25 41.94
N GLU A 96 18.46 -8.00 42.00
CA GLU A 96 18.07 -8.98 40.97
C GLU A 96 16.81 -8.50 40.25
N LEU A 97 16.77 -8.65 38.92
CA LEU A 97 15.61 -8.32 38.12
C LEU A 97 14.58 -9.45 38.23
N LYS A 98 13.47 -9.21 38.94
CA LYS A 98 12.43 -10.23 39.15
C LYS A 98 11.11 -9.81 38.51
N ILE A 99 10.37 -10.78 37.98
CA ILE A 99 9.00 -10.57 37.51
C ILE A 99 8.12 -10.39 38.74
N THR A 100 7.62 -9.19 38.98
CA THR A 100 6.78 -8.87 40.15
C THR A 100 5.29 -9.01 39.83
N LYS A 101 4.90 -8.80 38.58
CA LYS A 101 3.49 -8.85 38.15
C LYS A 101 3.39 -9.42 36.74
N ARG A 102 2.57 -10.45 36.57
CA ARG A 102 2.14 -10.97 35.27
C ARG A 102 0.68 -10.62 35.07
N VAL A 103 0.38 -9.82 34.05
CA VAL A 103 -1.01 -9.47 33.69
C VAL A 103 -1.33 -10.09 32.33
N VAL A 104 -2.40 -10.89 32.27
CA VAL A 104 -2.95 -11.36 30.99
C VAL A 104 -3.78 -10.23 30.41
N LYS A 105 -3.34 -9.67 29.29
CA LYS A 105 -4.09 -8.66 28.53
C LYS A 105 -4.71 -9.29 27.29
N GLU A 106 -5.92 -8.87 26.97
CA GLU A 106 -6.63 -9.29 25.78
C GLU A 106 -6.69 -8.16 24.75
N VAL A 107 -6.24 -8.47 23.54
CA VAL A 107 -6.42 -7.62 22.37
C VAL A 107 -7.69 -8.07 21.68
N GLN A 108 -8.70 -7.19 21.68
CA GLN A 108 -9.98 -7.47 21.03
C GLN A 108 -9.81 -7.66 19.52
N PRO A 109 -10.65 -8.52 18.90
CA PRO A 109 -10.71 -8.68 17.45
C PRO A 109 -10.89 -7.33 16.74
N ASP A 110 -10.09 -7.09 15.70
CA ASP A 110 -10.19 -5.89 14.87
C ASP A 110 -11.10 -6.17 13.65
N THR A 111 -12.25 -5.51 13.63
CA THR A 111 -13.25 -5.69 12.56
C THR A 111 -12.74 -5.22 11.19
N GLY A 112 -11.87 -4.22 11.14
CA GLY A 112 -11.23 -3.75 9.91
C GLY A 112 -10.29 -4.80 9.34
N ALA A 113 -9.44 -5.39 10.19
CA ALA A 113 -8.57 -6.51 9.81
C ALA A 113 -9.37 -7.73 9.33
N ALA A 114 -10.48 -8.05 10.01
CA ALA A 114 -11.38 -9.14 9.62
C ALA A 114 -12.03 -8.90 8.26
N ILE A 115 -12.57 -7.69 8.01
CA ILE A 115 -13.16 -7.32 6.71
C ILE A 115 -12.11 -7.37 5.59
N PHE A 116 -10.91 -6.85 5.85
CA PHE A 116 -9.82 -6.88 4.86
C PHE A 116 -9.41 -8.32 4.52
N TRP A 117 -9.28 -9.18 5.52
CA TRP A 117 -9.01 -10.60 5.34
C TRP A 117 -10.08 -11.30 4.49
N LEU A 118 -11.36 -11.08 4.81
CA LEU A 118 -12.49 -11.68 4.10
C LEU A 118 -12.58 -11.22 2.65
N LYS A 119 -12.28 -9.94 2.37
CA LYS A 119 -12.20 -9.41 0.99
C LYS A 119 -11.09 -10.07 0.17
N ASN A 120 -9.96 -10.42 0.78
CA ASN A 120 -8.86 -11.09 0.09
C ASN A 120 -9.13 -12.59 -0.10
N ARG A 121 -9.71 -13.27 0.90
CA ARG A 121 -9.92 -14.72 0.88
C ARG A 121 -11.22 -15.16 0.18
N GLN A 122 -12.26 -14.36 0.24
CA GLN A 122 -13.58 -14.64 -0.34
C GLN A 122 -14.10 -13.44 -1.15
N PRO A 123 -13.39 -13.02 -2.22
CA PRO A 123 -13.72 -11.82 -2.97
C PRO A 123 -15.13 -11.89 -3.58
N ASN A 124 -15.57 -13.06 -4.05
CA ASN A 124 -16.88 -13.22 -4.69
C ASN A 124 -18.06 -12.91 -3.75
N VAL A 125 -17.89 -13.09 -2.44
CA VAL A 125 -18.92 -12.86 -1.43
C VAL A 125 -18.80 -11.45 -0.85
N TRP A 126 -17.57 -11.00 -0.58
CA TRP A 126 -17.31 -9.79 0.21
C TRP A 126 -16.97 -8.54 -0.63
N ARG A 127 -16.72 -8.67 -1.94
CA ARG A 127 -16.45 -7.53 -2.85
C ARG A 127 -17.72 -6.98 -3.52
N LYS A 128 -18.78 -7.80 -3.60
CA LYS A 128 -20.02 -7.51 -4.36
C LYS A 128 -20.77 -6.26 -3.87
N GLU A 129 -20.70 -5.96 -2.57
CA GLU A 129 -21.32 -4.76 -1.98
C GLU A 129 -20.50 -3.47 -2.23
N SER A 130 -19.16 -3.58 -2.33
CA SER A 130 -18.27 -2.43 -2.58
C SER A 130 -18.25 -1.98 -4.03
N GLU A 131 -18.44 -2.88 -5.01
CA GLU A 131 -18.43 -2.50 -6.44
C GLU A 131 -19.59 -1.56 -6.80
N ILE A 132 -20.76 -1.72 -6.16
CA ILE A 132 -21.92 -0.85 -6.38
C ILE A 132 -21.63 0.56 -5.87
N LYS A 133 -21.09 0.69 -4.65
CA LYS A 133 -20.72 1.99 -4.06
C LYS A 133 -19.57 2.65 -4.84
N ASP A 134 -18.52 1.90 -5.18
CA ASP A 134 -17.38 2.41 -5.94
C ASP A 134 -17.78 2.89 -7.34
N ASN A 135 -18.70 2.20 -8.02
CA ASN A 135 -19.21 2.64 -9.32
C ASN A 135 -20.08 3.89 -9.20
N GLN A 136 -20.91 4.01 -8.15
CA GLN A 136 -21.67 5.24 -7.88
C GLN A 136 -20.74 6.42 -7.59
N THR A 137 -19.70 6.23 -6.77
CA THR A 137 -18.73 7.28 -6.44
C THR A 137 -17.86 7.66 -7.64
N LYS A 138 -17.45 6.70 -8.48
CA LYS A 138 -16.74 6.96 -9.74
C LYS A 138 -17.60 7.73 -10.74
N ALA A 139 -18.88 7.38 -10.85
CA ALA A 139 -19.82 8.12 -11.70
C ALA A 139 -20.02 9.57 -11.22
N GLN A 140 -20.18 9.78 -9.90
CA GLN A 140 -20.30 11.12 -9.32
C GLN A 140 -19.02 11.95 -9.50
N THR A 141 -17.84 11.38 -9.24
CA THR A 141 -16.56 12.08 -9.42
C THR A 141 -16.27 12.42 -10.87
N ASN A 142 -16.63 11.55 -11.82
CA ASN A 142 -16.51 11.85 -13.26
C ASN A 142 -17.45 12.98 -13.69
N LYS A 143 -18.70 13.02 -13.19
CA LYS A 143 -19.62 14.14 -13.42
C LYS A 143 -19.05 15.45 -12.87
N ILE A 144 -18.59 15.45 -11.63
CA ILE A 144 -17.98 16.64 -11.01
C ILE A 144 -16.76 17.11 -11.80
N LYS A 145 -15.88 16.20 -12.25
CA LYS A 145 -14.71 16.56 -13.08
C LYS A 145 -15.13 17.22 -14.39
N ALA A 146 -16.12 16.65 -15.09
CA ALA A 146 -16.66 17.23 -16.32
C ALA A 146 -17.27 18.63 -16.08
N ASP A 147 -18.06 18.80 -15.01
CA ASP A 147 -18.64 20.09 -14.63
C ASP A 147 -17.55 21.12 -14.27
N THR A 148 -16.47 20.67 -13.62
CA THR A 148 -15.33 21.53 -13.24
C THR A 148 -14.54 21.96 -14.48
N GLU A 149 -14.34 21.06 -15.46
CA GLU A 149 -13.72 21.38 -16.75
C GLU A 149 -14.57 22.37 -17.55
N LEU A 150 -15.87 22.13 -17.65
CA LEU A 150 -16.82 23.04 -18.29
C LEU A 150 -16.79 24.44 -17.64
N THR A 151 -16.69 24.49 -16.30
CA THR A 151 -16.60 25.75 -15.54
C THR A 151 -15.27 26.46 -15.77
N LYS A 152 -14.15 25.72 -15.89
CA LYS A 152 -12.84 26.26 -16.26
C LYS A 152 -12.85 26.84 -17.68
N GLU A 153 -13.51 26.18 -18.63
CA GLU A 153 -13.64 26.70 -20.00
C GLU A 153 -14.54 27.95 -20.05
N ARG A 154 -15.69 27.93 -19.37
CA ARG A 154 -16.56 29.12 -19.23
C ARG A 154 -15.84 30.31 -18.60
N THR A 155 -15.09 30.09 -17.53
CA THR A 155 -14.32 31.17 -16.88
C THR A 155 -13.16 31.67 -17.74
N LYS A 156 -12.56 30.81 -18.57
CA LYS A 156 -11.54 31.21 -19.55
C LYS A 156 -12.12 32.07 -20.68
N LEU A 157 -13.34 31.78 -21.14
CA LEU A 157 -14.07 32.59 -22.11
C LEU A 157 -14.48 33.96 -21.53
N LEU A 158 -15.00 33.98 -20.29
CA LEU A 158 -15.39 35.20 -19.57
C LEU A 158 -14.20 36.11 -19.22
N LYS A 159 -13.01 35.54 -18.94
CA LYS A 159 -11.79 36.31 -18.59
C LYS A 159 -11.03 36.88 -19.78
N GLY A 160 -11.52 36.73 -21.02
CA GLY A 160 -11.11 37.56 -22.15
C GLY A 160 -10.29 36.88 -23.24
N VAL A 161 -10.93 36.01 -24.04
CA VAL A 161 -10.48 35.75 -25.41
C VAL A 161 -11.70 35.69 -26.33
N LYS A 162 -11.83 36.74 -27.16
CA LYS A 162 -12.86 37.02 -28.18
C LYS A 162 -14.22 37.55 -27.69
N LYS A 163 -14.37 38.86 -27.85
CA LYS A 163 -15.62 39.60 -27.98
C LYS A 163 -16.40 39.01 -29.17
N ASP A 164 -17.39 38.17 -28.90
CA ASP A 164 -18.64 38.06 -29.67
C ASP A 164 -19.59 37.15 -28.89
N THR A 165 -20.30 37.75 -27.93
CA THR A 165 -21.23 37.06 -27.03
C THR A 165 -22.61 36.83 -27.65
N GLY A 166 -22.90 37.40 -28.83
CA GLY A 166 -24.22 37.31 -29.46
C GLY A 166 -24.66 35.89 -29.83
N LEU A 167 -23.70 34.99 -30.11
CA LEU A 167 -24.00 33.59 -30.42
C LEU A 167 -24.29 32.77 -29.15
N LEU A 168 -23.72 33.18 -28.01
CA LEU A 168 -23.98 32.55 -26.71
C LEU A 168 -25.32 33.02 -26.12
N ASP A 169 -25.65 34.30 -26.26
CA ASP A 169 -26.94 34.85 -25.80
C ASP A 169 -28.10 34.22 -26.59
N ALA A 170 -27.97 34.09 -27.92
CA ALA A 170 -28.97 33.41 -28.75
C ALA A 170 -29.15 31.92 -28.39
N LEU A 171 -28.07 31.22 -28.02
CA LEU A 171 -28.14 29.79 -27.66
C LEU A 171 -28.75 29.58 -26.27
N VAL A 172 -28.53 30.52 -25.35
CA VAL A 172 -29.15 30.53 -24.01
C VAL A 172 -30.64 30.83 -24.11
N ASP A 173 -31.06 31.75 -24.98
CA ASP A 173 -32.48 32.06 -25.20
C ASP A 173 -33.23 30.89 -25.86
N VAL A 174 -32.61 30.19 -26.82
CA VAL A 174 -33.17 28.96 -27.40
C VAL A 174 -33.31 27.86 -26.35
N MET A 175 -32.34 27.72 -25.44
CA MET A 175 -32.43 26.73 -24.35
C MET A 175 -33.45 27.10 -23.26
N LYS A 176 -33.74 28.39 -23.05
CA LYS A 176 -34.79 28.84 -22.13
C LYS A 176 -36.19 28.73 -22.73
N GLY A 177 -36.35 29.03 -24.02
CA GLY A 177 -37.63 28.93 -24.72
C GLY A 177 -38.15 27.50 -24.90
N ASN A 178 -37.27 26.50 -24.93
CA ASN A 178 -37.66 25.08 -25.00
C ASN A 178 -38.11 24.47 -23.66
N ASN A 179 -38.06 25.23 -22.56
CA ASN A 179 -38.51 24.79 -21.23
C ASN A 179 -39.88 25.39 -20.83
N GLU A 180 -40.51 26.19 -21.69
CA GLU A 180 -41.83 26.81 -21.43
C GLU A 180 -42.96 26.29 -22.34
N GLN A 181 -42.79 25.11 -22.98
CA GLN A 181 -43.87 24.36 -23.62
C GLN A 181 -44.00 22.95 -23.04
#